data_AF-A0A6P0KRY5-F1
#
_entry.id   AF-A0A6P0KRY5-F1
#
_cell.length_a   1.000
_cell.length_b   1.000
_cell.length_c   1.000
_cell.angle_alpha   90.00
_cell.angle_beta   90.00
_cell.angle_gamma   90.00
#
_symmetry.space_group_name_H-M   'P 1'
#
loop_
_entity.id
_entity.type
_entity.pdbx_description
1 polymer ?
#
loop_
_entity_poly.entity_id
_entity_poly.type
_entity_poly.pdbx_seq_one_letter_code
_entity_poly.pdbx_strand_id
1 'polypeptide(L)'
;MPDKRSVDHLVYCQRALDRLAQIAESQSRREDSYLSAMTEREEILINLYSNCRLSMTPQAFYRKWPVNQADMGKICCRSSYAVNRWLAQGARYRSPSSDSLHHLALMDFLLENFEAIPKELLNQLCSKVVR
;
A
#
# COMPACT_ATOMS: atom_id res chain seq x y z
N MET A 1 20.80 13.47 6.50
CA MET A 1 20.56 14.17 5.21
C MET A 1 20.17 13.11 4.19
N PRO A 2 19.00 13.19 3.54
CA PRO A 2 18.67 12.24 2.48
C PRO A 2 19.65 12.39 1.32
N ASP A 3 20.05 11.28 0.72
CA ASP A 3 20.89 11.27 -0.48
C ASP A 3 20.13 11.90 -1.66
N LYS A 4 20.83 12.57 -2.59
CA LYS A 4 20.24 13.23 -3.77
C LYS A 4 19.32 12.28 -4.55
N ARG A 5 19.74 11.02 -4.69
CA ARG A 5 18.96 9.95 -5.34
C ARG A 5 17.62 9.67 -4.67
N SER A 6 17.54 9.82 -3.34
CA SER A 6 16.28 9.67 -2.59
C SER A 6 15.36 10.86 -2.79
N VAL A 7 15.92 12.07 -2.91
CA VAL A 7 15.15 13.30 -3.15
C VAL A 7 14.58 13.29 -4.56
N ASP A 8 15.39 12.94 -5.56
CA ASP A 8 14.96 12.86 -6.97
C ASP A 8 13.82 11.85 -7.15
N HIS A 9 13.87 10.73 -6.44
CA HIS A 9 12.82 9.72 -6.46
C HIS A 9 11.50 10.23 -5.87
N LEU A 10 11.54 10.95 -4.74
CA LEU A 10 10.34 11.54 -4.14
C LEU A 10 9.70 12.59 -5.06
N VAL A 11 10.52 13.42 -5.69
CA VAL A 11 10.06 14.42 -6.67
C VAL A 11 9.39 13.73 -7.87
N TYR A 12 9.97 12.64 -8.36
CA TYR A 12 9.38 11.84 -9.43
C TYR A 12 8.00 11.27 -9.03
N CYS A 13 7.90 10.63 -7.86
CA CYS A 13 6.64 10.08 -7.36
C CYS A 13 5.57 11.16 -7.21
N GLN A 14 5.93 12.34 -6.67
CA GLN A 14 4.97 13.43 -6.51
C GLN A 14 4.42 13.92 -7.86
N ARG A 15 5.29 14.15 -8.84
CA ARG A 15 4.86 14.57 -10.19
C ARG A 15 3.93 13.56 -10.85
N ALA A 16 4.22 12.27 -10.67
CA ALA A 16 3.37 11.19 -11.18
C ALA A 16 1.99 11.18 -10.50
N LEU A 17 1.91 11.41 -9.18
CA LEU A 17 0.65 11.56 -8.46
C LEU A 17 -0.15 12.79 -8.93
N ASP A 18 0.51 13.93 -9.09
CA ASP A 18 -0.13 15.16 -9.59
C ASP A 18 -0.71 14.95 -11.00
N ARG A 19 0.00 14.20 -11.84
CA ARG A 19 -0.46 13.85 -13.20
C ARG A 19 -1.69 12.94 -13.17
N LEU A 20 -1.73 11.95 -12.26
CA LEU A 20 -2.91 11.10 -12.09
C LEU A 20 -4.12 11.90 -11.63
N ALA A 21 -3.95 12.86 -10.73
CA ALA A 21 -5.04 13.73 -10.29
C ALA A 21 -5.64 14.52 -11.46
N GLN A 22 -4.80 15.12 -12.30
CA GLN A 22 -5.24 15.83 -13.52
C GLN A 22 -5.99 14.90 -14.49
N ILE A 23 -5.49 13.68 -14.69
CA ILE A 23 -6.15 12.70 -15.56
C ILE A 23 -7.53 12.34 -15.00
N ALA A 24 -7.63 12.09 -13.69
CA ALA A 24 -8.89 11.72 -13.03
C ALA A 24 -9.98 12.80 -13.20
N GLU A 25 -9.62 14.08 -13.08
CA GLU A 25 -10.53 15.21 -13.31
C GLU A 25 -11.02 15.29 -14.77
N SER A 26 -10.18 14.89 -15.73
CA SER A 26 -10.49 14.95 -17.17
C SER A 26 -11.33 13.77 -17.69
N GLN A 27 -11.35 12.62 -16.99
CA GLN A 27 -11.95 11.38 -17.47
C GLN A 27 -13.49 11.27 -17.32
N SER A 28 -14.19 12.37 -17.06
CA SER A 28 -15.67 12.43 -17.10
C SER A 28 -16.27 12.03 -18.48
N ARG A 29 -15.46 11.82 -19.53
CA ARG A 29 -15.92 11.36 -20.85
C ARG A 29 -14.92 10.38 -21.43
N ARG A 30 -15.21 9.08 -21.44
CA ARG A 30 -15.02 8.24 -22.64
C ARG A 30 -15.55 6.82 -22.49
N GLU A 31 -16.15 6.42 -23.61
CA GLU A 31 -16.72 5.13 -23.96
C GLU A 31 -15.63 4.07 -24.19
N ASP A 32 -16.01 2.84 -23.89
CA ASP A 32 -15.21 1.63 -23.99
C ASP A 32 -14.72 1.37 -25.42
N SER A 33 -13.41 1.51 -25.63
CA SER A 33 -12.72 1.01 -26.83
C SER A 33 -11.97 -0.26 -26.45
N TYR A 34 -12.66 -1.39 -26.62
CA TYR A 34 -12.14 -2.73 -26.45
C TYR A 34 -11.14 -3.08 -27.56
N LEU A 35 -9.88 -2.65 -27.39
CA LEU A 35 -8.62 -3.23 -27.94
C LEU A 35 -7.40 -2.34 -27.60
N SER A 36 -7.48 -1.53 -26.55
CA SER A 36 -6.66 -0.33 -26.43
C SER A 36 -5.27 -0.59 -25.84
N ALA A 37 -4.26 0.04 -26.44
CA ALA A 37 -2.92 0.16 -25.89
C ALA A 37 -2.95 0.65 -24.43
N MET A 38 -1.93 0.27 -23.66
CA MET A 38 -1.75 0.74 -22.28
C MET A 38 -1.87 2.28 -22.23
N THR A 39 -2.81 2.77 -21.43
CA THR A 39 -3.08 4.20 -21.33
C THR A 39 -2.03 4.90 -20.48
N GLU A 40 -1.83 6.21 -20.67
CA GLU A 40 -0.94 7.02 -19.82
C GLU A 40 -1.24 6.82 -18.32
N ARG A 41 -2.52 6.73 -17.97
CA ARG A 41 -2.97 6.46 -16.59
C ARG A 41 -2.40 5.14 -16.06
N GLU A 42 -2.51 4.07 -16.84
CA GLU A 42 -2.04 2.73 -16.46
C GLU A 42 -0.51 2.68 -16.38
N GLU A 43 0.19 3.31 -17.32
CA GLU A 43 1.66 3.43 -17.29
C GLU A 43 2.14 4.14 -16.02
N ILE A 44 1.52 5.27 -15.68
CA ILE A 44 1.87 6.02 -14.46
C ILE A 44 1.59 5.18 -13.22
N LEU A 45 0.44 4.49 -13.15
CA LEU A 45 0.11 3.61 -12.03
C LEU A 45 1.12 2.46 -11.88
N ILE A 46 1.49 1.79 -12.97
CA ILE A 46 2.49 0.70 -12.94
C ILE A 46 3.85 1.22 -12.48
N ASN A 47 4.25 2.39 -12.96
CA ASN A 47 5.52 3.02 -12.56
C ASN A 47 5.51 3.42 -11.09
N LEU A 48 4.43 4.03 -10.60
CA LEU A 48 4.28 4.35 -9.18
C LEU A 48 4.30 3.09 -8.32
N TYR A 49 3.57 2.05 -8.70
CA TYR A 49 3.55 0.79 -7.97
C TYR A 49 4.95 0.13 -7.90
N SER A 50 5.70 0.20 -9.00
CA SER A 50 7.01 -0.44 -9.12
C SER A 50 8.12 0.30 -8.35
N ASN A 51 8.00 1.63 -8.22
CA ASN A 51 9.06 2.48 -7.67
C ASN A 51 8.71 3.05 -6.28
N CYS A 52 7.44 3.34 -6.00
CA CYS A 52 6.99 3.84 -4.70
C CYS A 52 6.78 2.68 -3.71
N ARG A 53 7.82 2.41 -2.90
CA ARG A 53 7.76 1.36 -1.88
C ARG A 53 7.02 1.84 -0.63
N LEU A 54 5.69 1.71 -0.65
CA LEU A 54 4.87 1.85 0.54
C LEU A 54 5.34 0.87 1.63
N SER A 55 5.72 1.38 2.80
CA SER A 55 6.27 0.58 3.89
C SER A 55 6.01 1.20 5.26
N MET A 56 5.78 0.35 6.27
CA MET A 56 5.50 0.76 7.64
C MET A 56 6.10 -0.27 8.60
N THR A 57 6.76 0.20 9.66
CA THR A 57 7.39 -0.70 10.63
C THR A 57 6.35 -1.35 11.55
N PRO A 58 6.59 -2.58 12.04
CA PRO A 58 5.73 -3.24 13.02
C PRO A 58 5.49 -2.37 14.26
N GLN A 59 6.50 -1.65 14.74
CA GLN A 59 6.38 -0.76 15.91
C GLN A 59 5.53 0.47 15.63
N ALA A 60 5.56 1.02 14.42
CA ALA A 60 4.69 2.13 14.06
C ALA A 60 3.24 1.65 13.96
N PHE A 61 3.00 0.53 13.27
CA PHE A 61 1.66 -0.05 13.11
C PHE A 61 1.04 -0.42 14.47
N TYR A 62 1.81 -1.13 15.32
CA TYR A 62 1.37 -1.56 16.64
C TYR A 62 1.06 -0.39 17.60
N ARG A 63 1.72 0.75 17.45
CA ARG A 63 1.44 1.95 18.24
C ARG A 63 0.21 2.71 17.76
N LYS A 64 -0.05 2.66 16.46
CA LYS A 64 -1.12 3.42 15.82
C LYS A 64 -2.48 2.72 15.95
N TRP A 65 -2.50 1.40 15.80
CA TRP A 65 -3.72 0.61 15.79
C TRP A 65 -3.86 -0.26 17.04
N PRO A 66 -5.08 -0.46 17.58
CA PRO A 66 -5.33 -1.30 18.75
C PRO A 66 -5.31 -2.80 18.39
N VAL A 67 -4.19 -3.28 17.83
CA VAL A 67 -3.99 -4.65 17.37
C VAL A 67 -3.08 -5.44 18.31
N ASN A 68 -3.20 -6.75 18.31
CA ASN A 68 -2.22 -7.65 18.95
C ASN A 68 -1.28 -8.30 17.91
N GLN A 69 -0.30 -9.07 18.39
CA GLN A 69 0.69 -9.72 17.53
C GLN A 69 0.07 -10.80 16.64
N ALA A 70 -1.05 -11.42 17.04
CA ALA A 70 -1.74 -12.39 16.21
C ALA A 70 -2.44 -11.69 15.03
N ASP A 71 -3.03 -10.51 15.23
CA ASP A 71 -3.65 -9.73 14.15
C ASP A 71 -2.61 -9.24 13.14
N MET A 72 -1.48 -8.72 13.62
CA MET A 72 -0.34 -8.42 12.74
C MET A 72 0.17 -9.65 12.00
N GLY A 73 0.17 -10.82 12.64
CA GLY A 73 0.52 -12.09 12.02
C GLY A 73 -0.42 -12.44 10.86
N LYS A 74 -1.73 -12.25 11.04
CA LYS A 74 -2.73 -12.44 9.97
C LYS A 74 -2.48 -11.47 8.81
N ILE A 75 -2.29 -10.18 9.11
CA ILE A 75 -2.05 -9.15 8.09
C ILE A 75 -0.82 -9.48 7.22
N CYS A 76 0.27 -9.94 7.84
CA CYS A 76 1.52 -10.21 7.14
C CYS A 76 1.68 -11.65 6.65
N CYS A 77 0.69 -12.54 6.86
CA CYS A 77 0.82 -13.99 6.63
C CYS A 77 2.05 -14.57 7.36
N ARG A 78 2.20 -14.29 8.65
CA ARG A 78 3.30 -14.74 9.52
C ARG A 78 2.79 -15.27 10.86
N SER A 79 3.60 -16.05 11.55
CA SER A 79 3.29 -16.50 12.90
C SER A 79 3.43 -15.35 13.90
N SER A 80 2.65 -15.39 14.98
CA SER A 80 2.79 -14.47 16.12
C SER A 80 4.20 -14.51 16.72
N TYR A 81 4.88 -15.66 16.66
CA TYR A 81 6.29 -15.79 17.03
C TYR A 81 7.17 -14.89 16.18
N ALA A 82 7.01 -14.88 14.85
CA ALA A 82 7.78 -14.00 13.97
C ALA A 82 7.53 -12.51 14.31
N VAL A 83 6.27 -12.13 14.54
CA VAL A 83 5.91 -10.77 14.96
C VAL A 83 6.55 -10.38 16.29
N ASN A 84 6.57 -11.28 17.27
CA ASN A 84 7.26 -11.07 18.54
C ASN A 84 8.75 -10.79 18.35
N ARG A 85 9.41 -11.45 17.38
CA ARG A 85 10.81 -11.18 17.05
C ARG A 85 11.01 -9.79 16.41
N TRP A 86 10.01 -9.27 15.70
CA TRP A 86 10.06 -7.91 15.14
C TRP A 86 9.90 -6.84 16.21
N LEU A 87 9.06 -7.08 17.21
CA LEU A 87 8.80 -6.16 18.32
C LEU A 87 9.83 -6.29 19.46
N ALA A 88 10.63 -7.35 19.47
CA ALA A 88 11.69 -7.56 20.45
C ALA A 88 12.82 -6.54 20.33
N GLN A 89 13.61 -6.43 21.40
CA GLN A 89 14.82 -5.60 21.47
C GLN A 89 16.08 -6.49 21.53
N GLY A 90 17.23 -5.90 21.18
CA GLY A 90 18.55 -6.54 21.30
C GLY A 90 18.71 -7.82 20.46
N ALA A 91 19.40 -8.82 21.00
CA ALA A 91 19.76 -10.05 20.28
C ALA A 91 18.57 -10.87 19.75
N ARG A 92 17.38 -10.67 20.33
CA ARG A 92 16.15 -11.33 19.89
C ARG A 92 15.50 -10.63 18.70
N TYR A 93 15.83 -9.37 18.43
CA TYR A 93 15.28 -8.65 17.28
C TYR A 93 15.60 -9.36 15.97
N ARG A 94 14.61 -9.39 15.07
CA ARG A 94 14.77 -9.80 13.67
C ARG A 94 14.04 -8.77 12.80
N SER A 95 14.68 -8.33 11.72
CA SER A 95 14.03 -7.41 10.79
C SER A 95 12.88 -8.11 10.06
N PRO A 96 11.71 -7.47 9.91
CA PRO A 96 10.67 -7.93 9.00
C PRO A 96 11.16 -7.91 7.53
N SER A 97 10.55 -8.73 6.69
CA SER A 97 10.78 -8.67 5.23
C SER A 97 10.13 -7.43 4.62
N SER A 98 10.58 -7.02 3.43
CA SER A 98 9.96 -5.92 2.67
C SER A 98 8.46 -6.12 2.50
N ASP A 99 8.02 -7.35 2.19
CA ASP A 99 6.62 -7.66 1.97
C ASP A 99 5.79 -7.50 3.26
N SER A 100 6.39 -7.82 4.42
CA SER A 100 5.71 -7.64 5.71
C SER A 100 5.53 -6.14 6.00
N LEU A 101 6.56 -5.32 5.73
CA LEU A 101 6.47 -3.87 5.86
C LEU A 101 5.43 -3.29 4.90
N HIS A 102 5.35 -3.82 3.68
CA HIS A 102 4.37 -3.41 2.68
C HIS A 102 2.95 -3.78 3.10
N HIS A 103 2.70 -5.00 3.58
CA HIS A 103 1.38 -5.42 4.06
C HIS A 103 0.89 -4.57 5.24
N LEU A 104 1.77 -4.22 6.19
CA LEU A 104 1.40 -3.34 7.29
C LEU A 104 1.02 -1.94 6.78
N ALA A 105 1.78 -1.41 5.84
CA ALA A 105 1.50 -0.09 5.28
C ALA A 105 0.24 -0.07 4.41
N LEU A 106 -0.02 -1.14 3.67
CA LEU A 106 -1.27 -1.29 2.91
C LEU A 106 -2.46 -1.38 3.85
N MET A 107 -2.36 -2.16 4.93
CA MET A 107 -3.42 -2.25 5.93
C MET A 107 -3.62 -0.91 6.65
N ASP A 108 -2.55 -0.18 6.94
CA ASP A 108 -2.62 1.18 7.51
C ASP A 108 -3.39 2.12 6.59
N PHE A 109 -3.08 2.12 5.30
CA PHE A 109 -3.78 2.90 4.29
C PHE A 109 -5.26 2.55 4.22
N LEU A 110 -5.61 1.27 4.22
CA LEU A 110 -7.00 0.81 4.18
C LEU A 110 -7.78 1.23 5.43
N LEU A 111 -7.18 1.11 6.62
CA LEU A 111 -7.82 1.48 7.87
C LEU A 111 -8.02 2.99 7.99
N GLU A 112 -7.05 3.80 7.58
CA GLU A 112 -7.17 5.27 7.55
C GLU A 112 -8.25 5.77 6.60
N ASN A 113 -8.36 5.13 5.43
CA ASN A 113 -9.23 5.62 4.35
C ASN A 113 -10.53 4.85 4.25
N PHE A 114 -10.87 4.00 5.22
CA PHE A 114 -12.01 3.09 5.15
C PHE A 114 -13.31 3.79 4.74
N GLU A 115 -13.61 4.92 5.38
CA GLU A 115 -14.83 5.70 5.11
C GLU A 115 -14.88 6.32 3.69
N ALA A 116 -13.73 6.47 3.04
CA ALA A 116 -13.61 7.00 1.69
C ALA A 116 -13.68 5.91 0.61
N ILE A 117 -13.63 4.62 0.97
CA ILE A 117 -13.67 3.51 0.01
C ILE A 117 -15.13 3.13 -0.26
N PRO A 118 -15.64 3.30 -1.49
CA PRO A 118 -17.00 2.87 -1.83
C PRO A 118 -17.22 1.39 -1.57
N LYS A 119 -18.39 1.04 -1.03
CA LYS A 119 -18.76 -0.35 -0.72
C LYS A 119 -18.64 -1.27 -1.93
N GLU A 120 -18.95 -0.75 -3.11
CA GLU A 120 -18.89 -1.47 -4.38
C GLU A 120 -17.46 -1.91 -4.71
N LEU A 121 -16.45 -1.12 -4.33
CA LEU A 121 -15.04 -1.51 -4.46
C LEU A 121 -14.66 -2.57 -3.43
N LEU A 122 -15.11 -2.43 -2.18
CA LEU A 122 -14.88 -3.45 -1.15
C LEU A 122 -15.47 -4.81 -1.54
N ASN A 123 -16.66 -4.81 -2.14
CA ASN A 123 -17.31 -6.03 -2.62
C ASN A 123 -16.45 -6.78 -3.67
N GLN A 124 -15.66 -6.06 -4.47
CA GLN A 124 -14.78 -6.68 -5.47
C GLN A 124 -13.62 -7.46 -4.85
N LEU A 125 -13.13 -7.06 -3.67
CA LEU A 125 -12.12 -7.81 -2.92
C LEU A 125 -12.64 -9.20 -2.50
N CYS A 126 -13.95 -9.31 -2.36
CA CYS A 126 -14.67 -10.48 -1.89
C CYS A 126 -15.56 -11.07 -3.00
N SER A 127 -15.06 -11.18 -4.23
CA SER A 127 -15.80 -11.70 -5.41
C SER A 127 -16.38 -13.12 -5.25
N LYS A 128 -15.98 -13.84 -4.20
CA LYS A 128 -16.52 -15.15 -3.82
C LYS A 128 -17.57 -15.12 -2.71
N VAL A 129 -17.94 -13.96 -2.17
CA VAL A 129 -19.05 -13.81 -1.20
C VAL A 129 -20.40 -13.69 -1.93
N VAL A 130 -20.54 -14.45 -3.01
CA VAL A 130 -21.82 -14.70 -3.68
C VAL A 130 -22.27 -16.09 -3.28
N ARG A 131 -23.26 -16.10 -2.37
CA ARG A 131 -24.00 -17.20 -1.71
C ARG A 131 -23.53 -17.59 -0.33
#